data_AF-A0A319CLT5-F1
#
_entry.id   AF-A0A319CLT5-F1
#
_cell.length_a   1.000
_cell.length_b   1.000
_cell.length_c   1.000
_cell.angle_alpha   90.00
_cell.angle_beta   90.00
_cell.angle_gamma   90.00
#
_symmetry.space_group_name_H-M   'P 1'
#
loop_
_entity.id
_entity.type
_entity.pdbx_description
1 polymer ?
#
loop_
_entity_poly.entity_id
_entity_poly.type
_entity_poly.pdbx_seq_one_letter_code
_entity_poly.pdbx_strand_id
1 'polypeptide(L)'
;MKPSFLKLLYQKWEEIHVSQTIPGNSLSLLEERLSIICTTKEEPKRSNRRENSHYVQQHRRKKARDVYLSIFDIDPHIFIPFILIVTPRACLSFNISEFQSKHTKQRTLFSCNEALNIFLGIARKHGLERNSLYRRFLGTIFHLTPPLTDADGNEHYSLRLSNLAAVHSTFGDALFNAIELSPVQIQAKAKVKDSLLETTESVWTKVSYKSHEDSVICIEVGSALELADILFPGSAQRIASILSACALDISQKCYSGTSLDSGRLGKISSEIGEEVHLEIFAMTNIDLTIDLAYFSLRGASILSIPSIFGTDICDGINDSELRRWEKNQLLSDTTDCVTMQIWRAEPQHGVIKLRVGFYAGLSLANALYAETTPANST
;
A
#
# COMPACT_ATOMS: atom_id res chain seq x y z
N MET A 1 -37.77 35.26 -10.59
CA MET A 1 -36.71 35.26 -9.54
C MET A 1 -35.57 34.37 -10.02
N LYS A 2 -34.32 34.83 -9.98
CA LYS A 2 -33.17 33.95 -10.27
C LYS A 2 -33.07 32.94 -9.12
N PRO A 3 -33.07 31.62 -9.39
CA PRO A 3 -32.84 30.64 -8.33
C PRO A 3 -31.52 30.94 -7.63
N SER A 4 -31.47 30.76 -6.30
CA SER A 4 -30.22 30.88 -5.57
C SER A 4 -29.19 29.91 -6.17
N PHE A 5 -27.93 30.32 -6.26
CA PHE A 5 -26.86 29.51 -6.85
C PHE A 5 -26.81 28.09 -6.24
N LEU A 6 -26.94 27.99 -4.91
CA LEU A 6 -26.98 26.72 -4.19
C LEU A 6 -28.14 25.83 -4.62
N LYS A 7 -29.31 26.41 -4.91
CA LYS A 7 -30.46 25.63 -5.42
C LYS A 7 -30.14 24.99 -6.77
N LEU A 8 -29.52 25.74 -7.68
CA LEU A 8 -29.10 25.20 -8.98
C LEU A 8 -28.01 24.13 -8.83
N LEU A 9 -27.06 24.37 -7.92
CA LEU A 9 -25.97 23.44 -7.62
C LEU A 9 -26.50 22.11 -7.08
N TYR A 10 -27.39 22.13 -6.10
CA TYR A 10 -27.98 20.93 -5.54
C TYR A 10 -28.94 20.23 -6.50
N GLN A 11 -29.64 20.99 -7.35
CA GLN A 11 -30.43 20.38 -8.43
C GLN A 11 -29.55 19.58 -9.40
N LYS A 12 -28.38 20.12 -9.77
CA LYS A 12 -27.44 19.41 -10.65
C LYS A 12 -26.76 18.24 -9.94
N TRP A 13 -26.49 18.37 -8.65
CA TRP A 13 -26.03 17.27 -7.82
C TRP A 13 -27.04 16.12 -7.80
N GLU A 14 -28.30 16.42 -7.55
CA GLU A 14 -29.38 15.42 -7.52
C GLU A 14 -29.55 14.74 -8.89
N GLU A 15 -29.49 15.50 -9.98
CA GLU A 15 -29.55 14.96 -11.35
C GLU A 15 -28.44 13.91 -11.59
N ILE A 16 -27.20 14.22 -11.18
CA ILE A 16 -26.06 13.33 -11.34
C ILE A 16 -26.13 12.15 -10.36
N HIS A 17 -26.55 12.39 -9.11
CA HIS A 17 -26.71 11.34 -8.11
C HIS A 17 -27.80 10.35 -8.53
N VAL A 18 -28.96 10.80 -9.00
CA VAL A 18 -30.05 9.90 -9.41
C VAL A 18 -29.66 9.09 -10.66
N SER A 19 -29.04 9.74 -11.65
CA SER A 19 -28.62 9.07 -12.88
C SER A 19 -27.35 8.24 -12.71
N GLN A 20 -26.60 8.45 -11.62
CA GLN A 20 -25.30 7.84 -11.35
C GLN A 20 -24.28 8.02 -12.49
N THR A 21 -24.47 9.03 -13.33
CA THR A 21 -23.64 9.31 -14.51
C THR A 21 -23.60 10.79 -14.86
N ILE A 22 -22.70 11.16 -15.77
CA ILE A 22 -22.61 12.54 -16.28
C ILE A 22 -23.56 12.69 -17.47
N PRO A 23 -24.48 13.67 -17.46
CA PRO A 23 -25.35 13.93 -18.61
C PRO A 23 -24.55 14.15 -19.90
N GLY A 24 -24.94 13.49 -20.99
CA GLY A 24 -24.20 13.50 -22.25
C GLY A 24 -23.91 14.91 -22.81
N ASN A 25 -24.86 15.84 -22.65
CA ASN A 25 -24.70 17.25 -23.04
C ASN A 25 -23.65 18.03 -22.23
N SER A 26 -23.18 17.46 -21.12
CA SER A 26 -22.22 18.08 -20.18
C SER A 26 -20.82 17.49 -20.34
N LEU A 27 -20.61 16.48 -21.18
CA LEU A 27 -19.33 15.77 -21.31
C LEU A 27 -18.20 16.66 -21.85
N SER A 28 -18.46 17.42 -22.91
CA SER A 28 -17.47 18.35 -23.48
C SER A 28 -17.06 19.43 -22.48
N LEU A 29 -18.02 19.90 -21.69
CA LEU A 29 -17.79 20.87 -20.63
C LEU A 29 -16.97 20.26 -19.49
N LEU A 30 -17.32 19.05 -19.04
CA LEU A 30 -16.56 18.32 -18.02
C LEU A 30 -15.10 18.15 -18.45
N GLU A 31 -14.90 17.68 -19.67
CA GLU A 31 -13.58 17.48 -20.27
C GLU A 31 -12.76 18.79 -20.29
N GLU A 32 -13.35 19.88 -20.79
CA GLU A 32 -12.72 21.21 -20.79
C GLU A 32 -12.33 21.64 -19.36
N ARG A 33 -13.20 21.45 -18.38
CA ARG A 33 -13.00 21.94 -17.01
C ARG A 33 -11.98 21.10 -16.24
N LEU A 34 -11.99 19.77 -16.42
CA LEU A 34 -10.96 18.89 -15.87
C LEU A 34 -9.57 19.21 -16.43
N SER A 35 -9.48 19.55 -17.72
CA SER A 35 -8.21 19.97 -18.34
C SER A 35 -7.65 21.22 -17.65
N ILE A 36 -8.47 22.21 -17.30
CA ILE A 36 -8.04 23.44 -16.59
C ILE A 36 -7.40 23.11 -15.24
N ILE A 37 -7.95 22.10 -14.56
CA ILE A 37 -7.54 21.72 -13.20
C ILE A 37 -6.25 20.91 -13.25
N CYS A 38 -6.14 20.01 -14.23
CA CYS A 38 -5.06 19.02 -14.29
C CYS A 38 -3.84 19.46 -15.09
N THR A 39 -3.96 20.46 -15.98
CA THR A 39 -2.81 20.94 -16.76
C THR A 39 -1.78 21.61 -15.84
N THR A 40 -0.61 21.01 -15.67
CA THR A 40 0.54 21.64 -14.98
C THR A 40 1.07 22.80 -15.83
N LYS A 41 1.51 23.87 -15.17
CA LYS A 41 1.95 25.12 -15.82
C LYS A 41 3.26 24.92 -16.60
N GLU A 42 3.24 24.22 -17.73
CA GLU A 42 4.31 24.36 -18.70
C GLU A 42 4.03 25.61 -19.51
N GLU A 43 4.50 26.76 -19.01
CA GLU A 43 4.57 27.95 -19.83
C GLU A 43 5.69 27.73 -20.85
N PRO A 44 5.42 27.70 -22.16
CA PRO A 44 6.50 27.67 -23.14
C PRO A 44 7.38 28.92 -22.92
N LYS A 45 8.69 28.69 -22.77
CA LYS A 45 9.70 29.74 -22.62
C LYS A 45 9.56 30.73 -23.78
N ARG A 46 9.40 32.01 -23.41
CA ARG A 46 8.90 33.08 -24.27
C ARG A 46 9.93 33.52 -25.32
N SER A 47 9.54 33.56 -26.59
CA SER A 47 10.23 34.38 -27.60
C SER A 47 9.37 35.53 -28.15
N ASN A 48 8.03 35.45 -28.12
CA ASN A 48 7.16 36.43 -28.78
C ASN A 48 6.10 37.07 -27.85
N ARG A 49 5.78 38.35 -28.12
CA ARG A 49 4.74 39.15 -27.44
C ARG A 49 3.36 38.52 -27.72
N ARG A 50 2.75 37.90 -26.70
CA ARG A 50 1.40 37.32 -26.80
C ARG A 50 0.32 38.40 -26.90
N GLU A 51 -0.76 38.11 -27.61
CA GLU A 51 -1.96 38.94 -27.65
C GLU A 51 -2.63 39.04 -26.28
N ASN A 52 -3.24 40.20 -25.98
CA ASN A 52 -3.89 40.48 -24.70
C ASN A 52 -5.05 39.49 -24.39
N SER A 53 -5.72 38.98 -25.44
CA SER A 53 -6.80 37.98 -25.34
C SER A 53 -6.34 36.70 -24.63
N HIS A 54 -5.16 36.19 -25.00
CA HIS A 54 -4.58 34.98 -24.42
C HIS A 54 -4.19 35.18 -22.96
N TYR A 55 -3.67 36.37 -22.61
CA TYR A 55 -3.34 36.71 -21.22
C TYR A 55 -4.59 36.69 -20.33
N VAL A 56 -5.67 37.33 -20.78
CA VAL A 56 -6.94 37.36 -20.05
C VAL A 56 -7.51 35.95 -19.88
N GLN A 57 -7.45 35.11 -20.92
CA GLN A 57 -7.91 33.72 -20.84
C GLN A 57 -7.09 32.88 -19.86
N GLN A 58 -5.76 33.02 -19.89
CA GLN A 58 -4.85 32.32 -18.98
C GLN A 58 -5.09 32.75 -17.52
N HIS A 59 -5.24 34.06 -17.27
CA HIS A 59 -5.59 34.59 -15.95
C HIS A 59 -6.90 34.00 -15.44
N ARG A 60 -7.95 33.95 -16.29
CA ARG A 60 -9.24 33.33 -15.94
C ARG A 60 -9.09 31.84 -15.61
N ARG A 61 -8.36 31.08 -16.41
CA ARG A 61 -8.12 29.64 -16.17
C ARG A 61 -7.38 29.41 -14.85
N LYS A 62 -6.37 30.23 -14.55
CA LYS A 62 -5.64 30.18 -13.28
C LYS A 62 -6.59 30.40 -12.10
N LYS A 63 -7.38 31.47 -12.12
CA LYS A 63 -8.34 31.76 -11.05
C LYS A 63 -9.40 30.68 -10.91
N ALA A 64 -9.90 30.16 -12.02
CA ALA A 64 -10.87 29.06 -12.02
C ALA A 64 -10.30 27.79 -11.41
N ARG A 65 -9.06 27.43 -11.77
CA ARG A 65 -8.35 26.29 -11.15
C ARG A 65 -8.26 26.45 -9.63
N ASP A 66 -7.83 27.61 -9.15
CA ASP A 66 -7.72 27.85 -7.71
C ASP A 66 -9.08 27.66 -7.01
N VAL A 67 -10.15 28.25 -7.56
CA VAL A 67 -11.51 28.11 -7.03
C VAL A 67 -11.98 26.66 -7.07
N TYR A 68 -11.82 25.95 -8.20
CA TYR A 68 -12.25 24.56 -8.33
C TYR A 68 -11.54 23.65 -7.34
N LEU A 69 -10.22 23.83 -7.14
CA LEU A 69 -9.47 23.06 -6.15
C LEU A 69 -9.94 23.35 -4.73
N SER A 70 -10.21 24.62 -4.39
CA SER A 70 -10.78 24.95 -3.08
C SER A 70 -12.15 24.33 -2.85
N ILE A 71 -13.01 24.27 -3.87
CA ILE A 71 -14.30 23.58 -3.77
C ILE A 71 -14.11 22.07 -3.58
N PHE A 72 -13.18 21.46 -4.32
CA PHE A 72 -12.84 20.05 -4.15
C PHE A 72 -12.36 19.75 -2.73
N ASP A 73 -11.51 20.60 -2.15
CA ASP A 73 -11.00 20.42 -0.80
C ASP A 73 -12.09 20.66 0.29
N ILE A 74 -13.09 21.52 0.03
CA ILE A 74 -14.25 21.74 0.92
C ILE A 74 -15.21 20.55 0.90
N ASP A 75 -15.63 20.13 -0.29
CA ASP A 75 -16.54 19.00 -0.48
C ASP A 75 -16.32 18.34 -1.86
N PRO A 76 -15.63 17.19 -1.91
CA PRO A 76 -15.37 16.48 -3.16
C PRO A 76 -16.64 16.06 -3.91
N HIS A 77 -17.77 15.84 -3.21
CA HIS A 77 -18.99 15.33 -3.82
C HIS A 77 -19.82 16.41 -4.51
N ILE A 78 -19.61 17.69 -4.18
CA ILE A 78 -20.26 18.81 -4.90
C ILE A 78 -19.41 19.35 -6.06
N PHE A 79 -18.15 18.95 -6.12
CA PHE A 79 -17.20 19.47 -7.09
C PHE A 79 -17.64 19.26 -8.54
N ILE A 80 -18.14 18.08 -8.90
CA ILE A 80 -18.57 17.80 -10.28
C ILE A 80 -19.76 18.68 -10.70
N PRO A 81 -20.86 18.72 -9.94
CA PRO A 81 -21.93 19.69 -10.19
C PRO A 81 -21.42 21.13 -10.27
N PHE A 82 -20.47 21.50 -9.41
CA PHE A 82 -19.89 22.84 -9.37
C PHE A 82 -19.19 23.20 -10.68
N ILE A 83 -18.26 22.37 -11.17
CA ILE A 83 -17.51 22.69 -12.39
C ILE A 83 -18.37 22.67 -13.65
N LEU A 84 -19.50 21.96 -13.61
CA LEU A 84 -20.50 21.94 -14.69
C LEU A 84 -21.39 23.19 -14.72
N ILE A 85 -21.61 23.84 -13.56
CA ILE A 85 -22.44 25.06 -13.49
C ILE A 85 -21.59 26.33 -13.55
N VAL A 86 -20.45 26.35 -12.85
CA VAL A 86 -19.65 27.55 -12.66
C VAL A 86 -18.58 27.65 -13.72
N THR A 87 -18.76 28.59 -14.64
CA THR A 87 -17.77 28.88 -15.70
C THR A 87 -16.51 29.54 -15.13
N PRO A 88 -15.34 29.45 -15.82
CA PRO A 88 -14.12 30.12 -15.41
C PRO A 88 -14.26 31.62 -15.26
N ARG A 89 -15.17 32.24 -16.03
CA ARG A 89 -15.48 33.66 -15.90
C ARG A 89 -16.19 33.96 -14.58
N ALA A 90 -17.13 33.11 -14.16
CA ALA A 90 -17.84 33.26 -12.89
C ALA A 90 -16.91 33.07 -11.68
N CYS A 91 -15.85 32.27 -11.80
CA CYS A 91 -14.84 32.10 -10.75
C CYS A 91 -14.08 33.39 -10.38
N LEU A 92 -14.07 34.41 -11.25
CA LEU A 92 -13.39 35.69 -10.96
C LEU A 92 -14.01 36.43 -9.77
N SER A 93 -15.33 36.31 -9.60
CA SER A 93 -16.10 36.96 -8.55
C SER A 93 -16.68 35.96 -7.54
N PHE A 94 -16.23 34.70 -7.57
CA PHE A 94 -16.76 33.67 -6.69
C PHE A 94 -16.16 33.80 -5.28
N ASN A 95 -17.02 33.86 -4.26
CA ASN A 95 -16.61 33.97 -2.87
C ASN A 95 -16.62 32.59 -2.18
N ILE A 96 -15.42 32.04 -1.96
CA ILE A 96 -15.23 30.71 -1.36
C ILE A 96 -15.71 30.69 0.11
N SER A 97 -15.42 31.73 0.89
CA SER A 97 -15.80 31.80 2.31
C SER A 97 -17.31 31.88 2.50
N GLU A 98 -18.00 32.63 1.62
CA GLU A 98 -19.47 32.67 1.62
C GLU A 98 -20.07 31.34 1.18
N PHE A 99 -19.47 30.66 0.20
CA PHE A 99 -19.88 29.30 -0.16
C PHE A 99 -19.72 28.35 1.03
N GLN A 100 -18.56 28.34 1.68
CA GLN A 100 -18.26 27.46 2.79
C GLN A 100 -19.21 27.65 3.99
N SER A 101 -19.63 28.90 4.27
CA SER A 101 -20.56 29.17 5.38
C SER A 101 -22.01 28.79 5.10
N LYS A 102 -22.41 28.71 3.82
CA LYS A 102 -23.78 28.39 3.39
C LYS A 102 -23.94 26.96 2.88
N HIS A 103 -22.85 26.33 2.45
CA HIS A 103 -22.83 24.97 1.91
C HIS A 103 -23.11 23.95 3.01
N THR A 104 -23.89 22.93 2.68
CA THR A 104 -24.11 21.76 3.55
C THR A 104 -23.43 20.58 2.89
N LYS A 105 -22.58 19.87 3.65
CA LYS A 105 -21.82 18.73 3.14
C LYS A 105 -22.75 17.69 2.52
N GLN A 106 -22.46 17.30 1.29
CA GLN A 106 -23.27 16.33 0.55
C GLN A 106 -22.75 14.91 0.75
N ARG A 107 -23.62 13.94 0.45
CA ARG A 107 -23.27 12.51 0.45
C ARG A 107 -22.46 12.17 -0.80
N THR A 108 -21.97 10.94 -0.84
CA THR A 108 -21.27 10.37 -1.99
C THR A 108 -22.05 10.60 -3.28
N LEU A 109 -21.39 11.19 -4.27
CA LEU A 109 -22.03 11.51 -5.56
C LEU A 109 -22.24 10.27 -6.43
N PHE A 110 -21.23 9.40 -6.53
CA PHE A 110 -21.27 8.19 -7.33
C PHE A 110 -21.12 6.95 -6.45
N SER A 111 -22.06 6.02 -6.62
CA SER A 111 -22.09 4.69 -6.02
C SER A 111 -21.80 3.58 -7.04
N CYS A 112 -21.74 3.90 -8.34
CA CYS A 112 -21.47 2.93 -9.40
C CYS A 112 -20.28 3.31 -10.30
N ASN A 113 -19.80 2.34 -11.07
CA ASN A 113 -18.61 2.47 -11.91
C ASN A 113 -18.87 3.03 -13.32
N GLU A 114 -20.12 3.28 -13.72
CA GLU A 114 -20.42 3.78 -15.08
C GLU A 114 -19.82 5.17 -15.32
N ALA A 115 -20.03 6.09 -14.37
CA ALA A 115 -19.42 7.41 -14.41
C ALA A 115 -17.89 7.32 -14.45
N LEU A 116 -17.28 6.39 -13.69
CA LEU A 116 -15.83 6.21 -13.64
C LEU A 116 -15.24 5.98 -15.05
N ASN A 117 -15.90 5.20 -15.90
CA ASN A 117 -15.44 4.96 -17.28
C ASN A 117 -15.34 6.24 -18.11
N ILE A 118 -16.24 7.21 -17.90
CA ILE A 118 -16.19 8.53 -18.54
C ILE A 118 -14.92 9.26 -18.12
N PHE A 119 -14.63 9.28 -16.81
CA PHE A 119 -13.43 9.91 -16.28
C PHE A 119 -12.16 9.22 -16.79
N LEU A 120 -12.08 7.90 -16.73
CA LEU A 120 -10.94 7.15 -17.28
C LEU A 120 -10.74 7.41 -18.79
N GLY A 121 -11.83 7.56 -19.55
CA GLY A 121 -11.77 7.96 -20.96
C GLY A 121 -11.19 9.36 -21.16
N ILE A 122 -11.60 10.34 -20.35
CA ILE A 122 -11.02 11.69 -20.33
C ILE A 122 -9.54 11.64 -19.96
N ALA A 123 -9.18 10.82 -18.96
CA ALA A 123 -7.81 10.68 -18.50
C ALA A 123 -6.87 10.19 -19.60
N ARG A 124 -7.28 9.12 -20.31
CA ARG A 124 -6.56 8.59 -21.47
C ARG A 124 -6.43 9.61 -22.59
N LYS A 125 -7.54 10.28 -22.95
CA LYS A 125 -7.58 11.27 -24.05
C LYS A 125 -6.63 12.45 -23.82
N HIS A 126 -6.45 12.87 -22.57
CA HIS A 126 -5.65 14.04 -22.19
C HIS A 126 -4.31 13.70 -21.53
N GLY A 127 -3.92 12.41 -21.48
CA GLY A 127 -2.71 11.97 -20.80
C GLY A 127 -2.67 12.30 -19.30
N LEU A 128 -3.84 12.37 -18.64
CA LEU A 128 -3.95 12.70 -17.21
C LEU A 128 -3.67 11.49 -16.30
N GLU A 129 -3.37 10.32 -16.87
CA GLU A 129 -3.24 9.07 -16.11
C GLU A 129 -2.11 9.11 -15.08
N ARG A 130 -1.06 9.87 -15.36
CA ARG A 130 0.09 10.08 -14.45
C ARG A 130 -0.06 11.31 -13.57
N ASN A 131 -1.15 12.06 -13.71
CA ASN A 131 -1.37 13.27 -12.94
C ASN A 131 -1.83 12.92 -11.51
N SER A 132 -0.98 13.20 -10.51
CA SER A 132 -1.26 12.87 -9.12
C SER A 132 -2.53 13.53 -8.57
N LEU A 133 -2.83 14.76 -9.01
CA LEU A 133 -4.04 15.48 -8.61
C LEU A 133 -5.29 14.80 -9.18
N TYR A 134 -5.23 14.35 -10.44
CA TYR A 134 -6.32 13.62 -11.07
C TYR A 134 -6.57 12.26 -10.40
N ARG A 135 -5.50 11.50 -10.08
CA ARG A 135 -5.62 10.25 -9.31
C ARG A 135 -6.24 10.49 -7.93
N ARG A 136 -5.79 11.51 -7.20
CA ARG A 136 -6.38 11.92 -5.90
C ARG A 136 -7.86 12.24 -6.05
N PHE A 137 -8.20 12.98 -7.10
CA PHE A 137 -9.57 13.33 -7.43
C PHE A 137 -10.46 12.09 -7.65
N LEU A 138 -10.03 11.13 -8.46
CA LEU A 138 -10.80 9.91 -8.70
C LEU A 138 -10.99 9.08 -7.43
N GLY A 139 -9.91 8.83 -6.67
CA GLY A 139 -9.99 8.03 -5.46
C GLY A 139 -10.82 8.67 -4.33
N THR A 140 -11.05 9.98 -4.38
CA THR A 140 -11.89 10.68 -3.39
C THR A 140 -13.37 10.63 -3.78
N ILE A 141 -13.68 10.72 -5.07
CA ILE A 141 -15.07 10.78 -5.56
C ILE A 141 -15.67 9.40 -5.75
N PHE A 142 -14.89 8.51 -6.34
CA PHE A 142 -15.25 7.10 -6.48
C PHE A 142 -14.65 6.40 -5.27
N HIS A 143 -15.49 5.84 -4.40
CA HIS A 143 -15.04 4.99 -3.29
C HIS A 143 -14.55 3.67 -3.89
N LEU A 144 -13.37 3.72 -4.50
CA LEU A 144 -12.76 2.58 -5.18
C LEU A 144 -12.16 1.69 -4.09
N THR A 145 -12.96 0.78 -3.57
CA THR A 145 -12.44 -0.30 -2.73
C THR A 145 -11.70 -1.30 -3.61
N PRO A 146 -10.42 -1.60 -3.30
CA PRO A 146 -9.72 -2.70 -3.95
C PRO A 146 -10.51 -4.01 -3.77
N PRO A 147 -10.47 -4.94 -4.73
CA PRO A 147 -11.07 -6.25 -4.54
C PRO A 147 -10.38 -6.92 -3.35
N LEU A 148 -11.18 -7.39 -2.40
CA LEU A 148 -10.68 -8.24 -1.32
C LEU A 148 -10.49 -9.67 -1.87
N THR A 149 -9.75 -10.49 -1.14
CA THR A 149 -9.72 -11.93 -1.39
C THR A 149 -10.05 -12.63 -0.07
N ASP A 150 -10.90 -13.64 -0.13
CA ASP A 150 -11.19 -14.51 1.02
C ASP A 150 -9.93 -15.20 1.57
N ALA A 151 -8.88 -15.33 0.75
CA ALA A 151 -7.56 -15.83 1.16
C ALA A 151 -6.90 -14.96 2.24
N ASP A 152 -7.24 -13.66 2.34
CA ASP A 152 -6.81 -12.80 3.44
C ASP A 152 -7.69 -12.94 4.70
N GLY A 153 -8.89 -13.49 4.55
CA GLY A 153 -9.86 -13.71 5.63
C GLY A 153 -9.68 -15.05 6.36
N ASN A 154 -10.77 -15.56 6.95
CA ASN A 154 -10.79 -16.82 7.68
C ASN A 154 -11.27 -18.02 6.83
N GLU A 155 -11.77 -17.76 5.62
CA GLU A 155 -12.38 -18.77 4.74
C GLU A 155 -11.39 -19.29 3.67
N HIS A 156 -10.27 -19.85 4.11
CA HIS A 156 -9.23 -20.37 3.21
C HIS A 156 -8.57 -21.67 3.68
N TYR A 157 -8.14 -22.52 2.74
CA TYR A 157 -7.18 -23.59 2.99
C TYR A 157 -5.80 -22.96 3.20
N SER A 158 -5.07 -23.41 4.24
CA SER A 158 -3.66 -23.06 4.44
C SER A 158 -2.80 -24.29 4.19
N LEU A 159 -2.03 -24.25 3.12
CA LEU A 159 -1.04 -25.25 2.77
C LEU A 159 0.30 -24.82 3.39
N ARG A 160 0.93 -25.73 4.14
CA ARG A 160 2.18 -25.50 4.89
C ARG A 160 3.15 -26.64 4.61
N LEU A 161 4.38 -26.52 5.13
CA LEU A 161 5.44 -27.51 4.96
C LEU A 161 5.88 -27.63 3.49
N SER A 162 6.20 -26.49 2.89
CA SER A 162 6.68 -26.43 1.51
C SER A 162 8.00 -27.20 1.35
N ASN A 163 8.19 -27.90 0.24
CA ASN A 163 9.46 -28.55 -0.07
C ASN A 163 10.56 -27.51 -0.35
N LEU A 164 11.71 -27.61 0.33
CA LEU A 164 12.78 -26.62 0.24
C LEU A 164 13.42 -26.54 -1.15
N ALA A 165 13.58 -27.67 -1.84
CA ALA A 165 14.08 -27.67 -3.21
C ALA A 165 13.08 -27.01 -4.17
N ALA A 166 11.78 -27.24 -3.98
CA ALA A 166 10.74 -26.55 -4.73
C ALA A 166 10.69 -25.05 -4.44
N VAL A 167 10.86 -24.64 -3.18
CA VAL A 167 10.96 -23.23 -2.78
C VAL A 167 12.15 -22.57 -3.49
N HIS A 168 13.32 -23.20 -3.47
CA HIS A 168 14.51 -22.70 -4.17
C HIS A 168 14.26 -22.54 -5.67
N SER A 169 13.73 -23.58 -6.32
CA SER A 169 13.41 -23.54 -7.76
C SER A 169 12.36 -22.49 -8.12
N THR A 170 11.40 -22.21 -7.22
CA THR A 170 10.26 -21.32 -7.50
C THR A 170 10.61 -19.85 -7.27
N PHE A 171 11.31 -19.55 -6.18
CA PHE A 171 11.59 -18.17 -5.76
C PHE A 171 13.01 -17.70 -6.09
N GLY A 172 13.90 -18.61 -6.47
CA GLY A 172 15.29 -18.31 -6.79
C GLY A 172 16.17 -18.04 -5.57
N ASP A 173 17.46 -17.81 -5.83
CA ASP A 173 18.50 -17.73 -4.80
C ASP A 173 18.26 -16.61 -3.79
N ALA A 174 17.85 -15.42 -4.25
CA ALA A 174 17.71 -14.24 -3.39
C ALA A 174 16.69 -14.47 -2.27
N LEU A 175 15.50 -14.95 -2.60
CA LEU A 175 14.47 -15.24 -1.61
C LEU A 175 14.78 -16.51 -0.81
N PHE A 176 15.34 -17.54 -1.45
CA PHE A 176 15.70 -18.76 -0.74
C PHE A 176 16.74 -18.50 0.36
N ASN A 177 17.78 -17.71 0.07
CA ASN A 177 18.78 -17.32 1.06
C ASN A 177 18.16 -16.50 2.20
N ALA A 178 17.19 -15.63 1.90
CA ALA A 178 16.48 -14.88 2.94
C ALA A 178 15.58 -15.80 3.80
N ILE A 179 14.91 -16.77 3.20
CA ILE A 179 14.12 -17.79 3.94
C ILE A 179 15.03 -18.62 4.85
N GLU A 180 16.23 -18.97 4.39
CA GLU A 180 17.21 -19.73 5.18
C GLU A 180 17.67 -18.99 6.44
N LEU A 181 17.50 -17.66 6.47
CA LEU A 181 17.76 -16.76 7.60
C LEU A 181 16.49 -16.41 8.40
N SER A 182 15.32 -16.97 8.05
CA SER A 182 14.08 -16.70 8.79
C SER A 182 14.16 -17.29 10.22
N PRO A 183 13.50 -16.66 11.22
CA PRO A 183 13.44 -17.20 12.57
C PRO A 183 12.91 -18.64 12.62
N VAL A 184 11.86 -18.94 11.86
CA VAL A 184 11.28 -20.29 11.77
C VAL A 184 12.29 -21.31 11.25
N GLN A 185 13.01 -20.98 10.18
CA GLN A 185 13.98 -21.89 9.57
C GLN A 185 15.22 -22.10 10.46
N ILE A 186 15.71 -21.04 11.11
CA ILE A 186 16.81 -21.12 12.08
C ILE A 186 16.41 -22.04 13.26
N GLN A 187 15.20 -21.87 13.80
CA GLN A 187 14.71 -22.72 14.89
C GLN A 187 14.51 -24.17 14.47
N ALA A 188 14.04 -24.41 13.25
CA ALA A 188 13.88 -25.76 12.70
C ALA A 188 15.24 -26.48 12.60
N LYS A 189 16.26 -25.82 12.05
CA LYS A 189 17.63 -26.35 11.96
C LYS A 189 18.26 -26.61 13.32
N ALA A 190 18.01 -25.74 14.31
CA ALA A 190 18.55 -25.92 15.65
C ALA A 190 17.98 -27.16 16.38
N LYS A 191 16.73 -27.54 16.08
CA LYS A 191 16.06 -28.71 16.67
C LYS A 191 16.50 -30.03 16.02
N VAL A 192 16.83 -30.00 14.74
CA VAL A 192 17.17 -31.17 13.94
C VAL A 192 18.69 -31.30 13.89
N LYS A 193 19.26 -32.11 14.79
CA LYS A 193 20.73 -32.21 14.95
C LYS A 193 21.47 -32.85 13.77
N ASP A 194 20.83 -33.70 12.97
CA ASP A 194 21.54 -34.56 12.00
C ASP A 194 20.76 -34.92 10.71
N SER A 195 19.64 -34.26 10.38
CA SER A 195 18.92 -34.54 9.11
C SER A 195 18.80 -33.34 8.19
N LEU A 196 18.90 -33.61 6.89
CA LEU A 196 18.51 -32.69 5.83
C LEU A 196 17.04 -32.34 6.05
N LEU A 197 16.76 -31.10 6.47
CA LEU A 197 15.41 -30.55 6.42
C LEU A 197 15.02 -30.50 4.95
N GLU A 198 14.02 -31.27 4.56
CA GLU A 198 13.48 -31.28 3.20
C GLU A 198 12.31 -30.30 3.03
N THR A 199 11.70 -29.86 4.14
CA THR A 199 10.55 -28.97 4.14
C THR A 199 10.75 -27.76 5.05
N THR A 200 9.96 -26.70 4.82
CA THR A 200 9.96 -25.48 5.63
C THR A 200 8.55 -24.97 5.90
N GLU A 201 8.35 -24.43 7.10
CA GLU A 201 7.13 -23.69 7.47
C GLU A 201 7.19 -22.20 7.11
N SER A 202 8.35 -21.71 6.68
CA SER A 202 8.55 -20.30 6.31
C SER A 202 7.76 -19.88 5.07
N VAL A 203 7.28 -20.85 4.28
CA VAL A 203 6.44 -20.61 3.11
C VAL A 203 5.12 -21.33 3.27
N TRP A 204 4.02 -20.58 3.16
CA TRP A 204 2.68 -21.13 3.18
C TRP A 204 1.76 -20.44 2.17
N THR A 205 0.82 -21.20 1.63
CA THR A 205 -0.13 -20.73 0.62
C THR A 205 -1.53 -20.76 1.18
N LYS A 206 -2.28 -19.69 0.92
CA LYS A 206 -3.69 -19.56 1.26
C LYS A 206 -4.53 -19.54 -0.02
N VAL A 207 -5.53 -20.42 -0.08
CA VAL A 207 -6.46 -20.56 -1.21
C VAL A 207 -7.89 -20.50 -0.69
N SER A 208 -8.74 -19.68 -1.30
CA SER A 208 -10.15 -19.54 -0.90
C SER A 208 -10.92 -20.87 -0.97
N TYR A 209 -11.86 -21.07 -0.04
CA TYR A 209 -12.73 -22.26 -0.02
C TYR A 209 -13.79 -22.28 -1.12
N LYS A 210 -14.36 -21.11 -1.42
CA LYS A 210 -15.65 -21.00 -2.12
C LYS A 210 -15.55 -20.23 -3.43
N SER A 211 -14.48 -19.46 -3.60
CA SER A 211 -14.32 -18.55 -4.72
C SER A 211 -13.03 -18.87 -5.48
N HIS A 212 -13.06 -18.64 -6.80
CA HIS A 212 -11.87 -18.67 -7.65
C HIS A 212 -11.12 -17.32 -7.57
N GLU A 213 -11.09 -16.73 -6.37
CA GLU A 213 -10.40 -15.48 -6.10
C GLU A 213 -8.88 -15.70 -6.02
N ASP A 214 -8.14 -14.60 -6.00
CA ASP A 214 -6.69 -14.62 -5.87
C ASP A 214 -6.21 -15.45 -4.67
N SER A 215 -5.11 -16.18 -4.88
CA SER A 215 -4.42 -16.88 -3.80
C SER A 215 -3.36 -15.98 -3.17
N VAL A 216 -3.04 -16.23 -1.90
CA VAL A 216 -2.02 -15.48 -1.16
C VAL A 216 -0.91 -16.43 -0.72
N ILE A 217 0.31 -16.18 -1.18
CA ILE A 217 1.52 -16.87 -0.75
C ILE A 217 2.22 -15.98 0.26
N CYS A 218 2.51 -16.52 1.43
CA CYS A 218 3.25 -15.83 2.47
C CYS A 218 4.64 -16.45 2.59
N ILE A 219 5.65 -15.59 2.70
CA ILE A 219 7.06 -15.96 2.73
C ILE A 219 7.69 -15.23 3.90
N GLU A 220 8.04 -15.97 4.95
CA GLU A 220 8.83 -15.48 6.07
C GLU A 220 10.31 -15.43 5.68
N VAL A 221 10.93 -14.28 5.89
CA VAL A 221 12.29 -13.97 5.44
C VAL A 221 13.10 -13.35 6.58
N GLY A 222 14.36 -13.74 6.67
CA GLY A 222 15.41 -12.96 7.32
C GLY A 222 15.86 -11.79 6.45
N SER A 223 16.65 -10.87 7.01
CA SER A 223 17.17 -9.69 6.32
C SER A 223 16.08 -8.86 5.62
N ALA A 224 14.94 -8.69 6.30
CA ALA A 224 13.73 -8.09 5.73
C ALA A 224 13.96 -6.67 5.15
N LEU A 225 14.88 -5.89 5.73
CA LEU A 225 15.18 -4.54 5.25
C LEU A 225 15.85 -4.52 3.86
N GLU A 226 16.67 -5.51 3.53
CA GLU A 226 17.35 -5.60 2.22
C GLU A 226 16.32 -5.85 1.11
N LEU A 227 15.42 -6.81 1.33
CA LEU A 227 14.32 -7.09 0.39
C LEU A 227 13.36 -5.90 0.29
N ALA A 228 13.13 -5.19 1.40
CA ALA A 228 12.32 -3.99 1.41
C ALA A 228 12.94 -2.82 0.63
N ASP A 229 14.26 -2.67 0.65
CA ASP A 229 14.96 -1.63 -0.12
C ASP A 229 14.80 -1.83 -1.63
N ILE A 230 14.75 -3.09 -2.07
CA ILE A 230 14.53 -3.44 -3.48
C ILE A 230 13.05 -3.25 -3.86
N LEU A 231 12.12 -3.82 -3.09
CA LEU A 231 10.70 -3.84 -3.42
C LEU A 231 9.98 -2.52 -3.11
N PHE A 232 10.41 -1.79 -2.07
CA PHE A 232 9.77 -0.59 -1.52
C PHE A 232 10.79 0.52 -1.19
N PRO A 233 11.64 0.95 -2.13
CA PRO A 233 12.81 1.80 -1.84
C PRO A 233 12.49 3.05 -1.02
N GLY A 234 11.40 3.75 -1.35
CA GLY A 234 10.98 4.96 -0.62
C GLY A 234 10.50 4.71 0.82
N SER A 235 9.93 3.52 1.10
CA SER A 235 9.44 3.15 2.42
C SER A 235 10.56 2.56 3.28
N ALA A 236 11.43 1.74 2.70
CA ALA A 236 12.58 1.13 3.37
C ALA A 236 13.52 2.18 3.94
N GLN A 237 13.85 3.23 3.17
CA GLN A 237 14.69 4.33 3.64
C GLN A 237 14.11 5.03 4.88
N ARG A 238 12.78 5.21 4.93
CA ARG A 238 12.09 5.82 6.08
C ARG A 238 12.15 4.91 7.30
N ILE A 239 11.92 3.61 7.11
CA ILE A 239 11.97 2.62 8.20
C ILE A 239 13.38 2.54 8.79
N ALA A 240 14.40 2.45 7.94
CA ALA A 240 15.80 2.45 8.37
C ALA A 240 16.14 3.70 9.21
N SER A 241 15.63 4.88 8.79
CA SER A 241 15.79 6.13 9.53
C SER A 241 15.12 6.08 10.92
N ILE A 242 13.90 5.52 11.00
CA ILE A 242 13.16 5.36 12.27
C ILE A 242 13.89 4.38 13.20
N LEU A 243 14.29 3.21 12.69
CA LEU A 243 14.99 2.20 13.46
C LEU A 243 16.34 2.72 14.00
N SER A 244 17.08 3.46 13.17
CA SER A 244 18.34 4.11 13.58
C SER A 244 18.13 5.15 14.68
N ALA A 245 17.08 5.98 14.58
CA ALA A 245 16.75 6.95 15.62
C ALA A 245 16.37 6.26 16.95
N CYS A 246 15.61 5.16 16.90
CA CYS A 246 15.24 4.40 18.10
C CYS A 246 16.43 3.71 18.78
N ALA A 247 17.39 3.20 18.00
CA ALA A 247 18.60 2.57 18.55
C ALA A 247 19.45 3.56 19.36
N LEU A 248 19.55 4.81 18.90
CA LEU A 248 20.27 5.89 19.60
C LEU A 248 19.62 6.25 20.95
N ASP A 249 18.29 6.31 21.00
CA ASP A 249 17.54 6.64 22.23
C ASP A 249 17.72 5.58 23.33
N ILE A 250 17.78 4.30 22.96
CA ILE A 250 18.02 3.21 23.91
C ILE A 250 19.45 3.30 24.46
N SER A 251 20.44 3.54 23.60
CA SER A 251 21.82 3.73 24.03
C SER A 251 21.96 4.89 25.01
N GLN A 252 21.34 6.04 24.75
CA GLN A 252 21.45 7.21 25.63
C GLN A 252 20.83 6.98 27.02
N LYS A 253 19.68 6.31 27.09
CA LYS A 253 19.03 5.99 28.38
C LYS A 253 19.85 5.05 29.25
N CYS A 254 20.58 4.11 28.66
CA CYS A 254 21.47 3.22 29.40
C CYS A 254 22.70 3.95 29.98
N TYR A 255 23.19 5.01 29.33
CA TYR A 255 24.32 5.80 29.82
C TYR A 255 23.95 6.94 30.77
N SER A 256 22.72 7.45 30.71
CA SER A 256 22.24 8.51 31.62
C SER A 256 21.60 7.98 32.91
N GLY A 257 21.70 6.68 33.17
CA GLY A 257 21.31 6.07 34.44
C GLY A 257 22.18 6.60 35.58
N THR A 258 21.73 7.70 36.19
CA THR A 258 22.22 8.23 37.46
C THR A 258 22.41 7.11 38.47
N SER A 259 23.66 6.94 38.90
CA SER A 259 24.11 6.30 40.14
C SER A 259 22.96 5.97 41.09
N LEU A 260 22.44 4.75 41.00
CA LEU A 260 21.56 4.18 42.01
C LEU A 260 22.40 4.01 43.28
N ASP A 261 22.11 4.87 44.25
CA ASP A 261 22.60 4.81 45.62
C ASP A 261 22.58 3.35 46.10
N SER A 262 23.75 2.84 46.50
CA SER A 262 23.93 1.49 47.01
C SER A 262 23.25 1.33 48.38
N GLY A 263 21.92 1.19 48.37
CA GLY A 263 21.13 0.89 49.54
C GLY A 263 21.30 -0.56 49.98
N ARG A 264 22.19 -0.76 50.97
CA ARG A 264 22.24 -1.88 51.94
C ARG A 264 21.65 -3.23 51.50
N LEU A 265 22.53 -4.14 51.08
CA LEU A 265 22.28 -5.58 51.14
C LEU A 265 22.08 -6.02 52.60
N GLY A 266 20.89 -6.53 52.92
CA GLY A 266 20.66 -7.30 54.13
C GLY A 266 21.38 -8.65 54.04
N LYS A 267 22.29 -8.92 54.99
CA LYS A 267 22.88 -10.24 55.19
C LYS A 267 21.80 -11.20 55.68
N ILE A 268 21.54 -12.27 54.91
CA ILE A 268 20.89 -13.48 55.42
C ILE A 268 22.00 -14.52 55.52
N SER A 269 22.32 -14.91 56.75
CA SER A 269 23.20 -16.04 57.07
C SER A 269 22.42 -17.34 56.92
N SER A 270 22.93 -18.27 56.12
CA SER A 270 22.55 -19.68 56.12
C SER A 270 23.81 -20.51 56.17
N GLU A 271 24.01 -21.19 57.29
CA GLU A 271 25.02 -22.21 57.49
C GLU A 271 24.55 -23.51 56.81
N ILE A 272 25.44 -24.11 56.02
CA ILE A 272 25.70 -25.55 55.79
C ILE A 272 26.35 -25.66 54.41
N GLY A 273 27.56 -26.23 54.39
CA GLY A 273 28.46 -26.22 53.25
C GLY A 273 28.13 -27.24 52.17
N GLU A 274 28.16 -26.77 50.93
CA GLU A 274 28.76 -27.41 49.75
C GLU A 274 28.81 -26.34 48.66
N GLU A 275 30.02 -25.96 48.24
CA GLU A 275 30.27 -24.84 47.32
C GLU A 275 30.22 -25.35 45.87
N VAL A 276 29.03 -25.31 45.26
CA VAL A 276 28.88 -25.39 43.80
C VAL A 276 28.81 -23.96 43.27
N HIS A 277 29.88 -23.53 42.60
CA HIS A 277 29.93 -22.26 41.87
C HIS A 277 29.05 -22.35 40.61
N LEU A 278 27.75 -22.24 40.81
CA LEU A 278 26.80 -21.88 39.78
C LEU A 278 26.78 -20.35 39.76
N GLU A 279 27.45 -19.73 38.78
CA GLU A 279 27.21 -18.34 38.40
C GLU A 279 25.78 -18.23 37.86
N ILE A 280 24.80 -18.30 38.77
CA ILE A 280 23.47 -17.77 38.55
C ILE A 280 23.67 -16.26 38.56
N PHE A 281 23.97 -15.71 37.39
CA PHE A 281 23.60 -14.34 37.10
C PHE A 281 22.11 -14.25 37.42
N ALA A 282 21.79 -13.62 38.55
CA ALA A 282 20.47 -13.13 38.83
C ALA A 282 20.17 -12.05 37.77
N MET A 283 19.81 -12.48 36.56
CA MET A 283 19.01 -11.69 35.63
C MET A 283 17.63 -11.57 36.28
N THR A 284 17.56 -10.65 37.23
CA THR A 284 16.31 -10.16 37.81
C THR A 284 15.35 -9.89 36.67
N ASN A 285 14.28 -10.70 36.57
CA ASN A 285 13.01 -10.42 35.91
C ASN A 285 13.05 -9.26 34.90
N ILE A 286 13.81 -9.44 33.81
CA ILE A 286 13.55 -8.65 32.61
C ILE A 286 12.27 -9.27 32.09
N ASP A 287 11.16 -8.60 32.37
CA ASP A 287 9.89 -8.81 31.71
C ASP A 287 10.18 -8.62 30.22
N LEU A 288 10.53 -9.73 29.53
CA LEU A 288 10.79 -9.82 28.11
C LEU A 288 9.46 -9.56 27.42
N THR A 289 9.07 -8.29 27.43
CA THR A 289 7.97 -7.75 26.65
C THR A 289 8.40 -7.90 25.20
N ILE A 290 7.98 -9.01 24.60
CA ILE A 290 8.26 -9.31 23.20
C ILE A 290 7.64 -8.18 22.38
N ASP A 291 8.48 -7.39 21.72
CA ASP A 291 8.02 -6.35 20.81
C ASP A 291 7.45 -6.98 19.54
N LEU A 292 6.13 -7.16 19.53
CA LEU A 292 5.39 -7.68 18.39
C LEU A 292 5.02 -6.60 17.37
N ALA A 293 5.47 -5.36 17.54
CA ALA A 293 5.17 -4.30 16.60
C ALA A 293 5.99 -4.45 15.32
N TYR A 294 5.36 -4.13 14.20
CA TYR A 294 5.93 -4.23 12.87
C TYR A 294 5.52 -3.04 12.01
N PHE A 295 6.30 -2.77 10.97
CA PHE A 295 5.94 -1.85 9.89
C PHE A 295 5.21 -2.62 8.79
N SER A 296 4.21 -2.01 8.17
CA SER A 296 3.49 -2.56 7.02
C SER A 296 3.79 -1.74 5.78
N LEU A 297 4.33 -2.39 4.75
CA LEU A 297 4.73 -1.79 3.49
C LEU A 297 3.76 -2.25 2.39
N ARG A 298 3.32 -1.28 1.59
CA ARG A 298 2.41 -1.43 0.46
C ARG A 298 2.94 -0.64 -0.73
N GLY A 299 2.42 -0.92 -1.93
CA GLY A 299 2.84 -0.28 -3.16
C GLY A 299 4.24 -0.70 -3.60
N ALA A 300 4.47 -2.01 -3.76
CA ALA A 300 5.73 -2.52 -4.28
C ALA A 300 5.99 -2.01 -5.70
N SER A 301 7.25 -1.71 -6.02
CA SER A 301 7.68 -1.25 -7.33
C SER A 301 7.50 -2.34 -8.39
N ILE A 302 6.68 -2.10 -9.41
CA ILE A 302 6.45 -3.05 -10.51
C ILE A 302 7.73 -3.35 -11.29
N LEU A 303 8.63 -2.36 -11.39
CA LEU A 303 9.91 -2.50 -12.07
C LEU A 303 10.91 -3.32 -11.25
N SER A 304 10.76 -3.36 -9.92
CA SER A 304 11.68 -4.08 -9.02
C SER A 304 11.23 -5.53 -8.76
N ILE A 305 9.95 -5.85 -8.87
CA ILE A 305 9.43 -7.21 -8.61
C ILE A 305 10.20 -8.29 -9.40
N PRO A 306 10.50 -8.13 -10.71
CA PRO A 306 11.23 -9.15 -11.48
C PRO A 306 12.68 -9.39 -11.04
N SER A 307 13.29 -8.52 -10.22
CA SER A 307 14.63 -8.77 -9.69
C SER A 307 14.64 -9.71 -8.48
N ILE A 308 13.46 -9.94 -7.88
CA ILE A 308 13.27 -10.80 -6.71
C ILE A 308 12.49 -12.06 -7.08
N PHE A 309 11.50 -11.93 -7.95
CA PHE A 309 10.60 -13.00 -8.33
C PHE A 309 10.80 -13.43 -9.78
N GLY A 310 10.68 -14.74 -10.03
CA GLY A 310 10.71 -15.30 -11.38
C GLY A 310 9.53 -14.85 -12.25
N THR A 311 9.60 -15.17 -13.55
CA THR A 311 8.58 -14.81 -14.55
C THR A 311 7.20 -15.35 -14.20
N ASP A 312 7.12 -16.60 -13.74
CA ASP A 312 5.85 -17.27 -13.44
C ASP A 312 5.09 -16.56 -12.31
N ILE A 313 5.81 -16.05 -11.31
CA ILE A 313 5.23 -15.23 -10.24
C ILE A 313 4.79 -13.87 -10.77
N CYS A 314 5.61 -13.23 -11.61
CA CYS A 314 5.26 -11.94 -12.21
C CYS A 314 3.98 -12.04 -13.07
N ASP A 315 3.83 -13.13 -13.81
CA ASP A 315 2.64 -13.42 -14.61
C ASP A 315 1.43 -13.70 -13.69
N GLY A 316 1.62 -14.49 -12.63
CA GLY A 316 0.61 -14.68 -11.59
C GLY A 316 0.15 -13.38 -10.92
N ILE A 317 1.05 -12.44 -10.66
CA ILE A 317 0.71 -11.09 -10.17
C ILE A 317 -0.11 -10.34 -11.23
N ASN A 318 0.28 -10.41 -12.50
CA ASN A 318 -0.44 -9.74 -13.58
C ASN A 318 -1.87 -10.24 -13.77
N ASP A 319 -2.12 -11.51 -13.47
CA ASP A 319 -3.43 -12.16 -13.55
C ASP A 319 -4.34 -11.88 -12.33
N SER A 320 -3.75 -11.44 -11.21
CA SER A 320 -4.47 -11.10 -9.99
C SER A 320 -5.61 -10.09 -10.26
N GLU A 321 -6.76 -10.32 -9.63
CA GLU A 321 -7.89 -9.39 -9.64
C GLU A 321 -7.50 -8.02 -9.09
N LEU A 322 -6.70 -8.00 -8.01
CA LEU A 322 -6.17 -6.76 -7.46
C LEU A 322 -5.30 -6.03 -8.48
N ARG A 323 -4.41 -6.72 -9.18
CA ARG A 323 -3.56 -6.08 -10.19
C ARG A 323 -4.35 -5.55 -11.38
N ARG A 324 -5.36 -6.30 -11.84
CA ARG A 324 -6.29 -5.86 -12.89
C ARG A 324 -7.05 -4.60 -12.45
N TRP A 325 -7.53 -4.60 -11.21
CA TRP A 325 -8.19 -3.42 -10.63
C TRP A 325 -7.24 -2.22 -10.56
N GLU A 326 -6.01 -2.39 -10.10
CA GLU A 326 -5.00 -1.31 -10.04
C GLU A 326 -4.72 -0.71 -11.42
N LYS A 327 -4.54 -1.55 -12.44
CA LYS A 327 -4.37 -1.10 -13.83
C LYS A 327 -5.58 -0.28 -14.29
N ASN A 328 -6.79 -0.72 -13.95
CA ASN A 328 -8.03 0.01 -14.25
C ASN A 328 -8.12 1.35 -13.48
N GLN A 329 -7.50 1.45 -12.30
CA GLN A 329 -7.37 2.68 -11.53
C GLN A 329 -6.12 3.50 -11.89
N LEU A 330 -5.44 3.18 -12.99
CA LEU A 330 -4.26 3.89 -13.49
C LEU A 330 -3.06 3.82 -12.53
N LEU A 331 -3.01 2.82 -11.66
CA LEU A 331 -1.88 2.52 -10.76
C LEU A 331 -0.89 1.58 -11.47
N SER A 332 -0.15 2.12 -12.43
CA SER A 332 0.76 1.35 -13.28
C SER A 332 2.09 0.99 -12.60
N ASP A 333 2.61 1.89 -11.78
CA ASP A 333 4.04 1.88 -11.38
C ASP A 333 4.28 1.08 -10.09
N THR A 334 3.23 0.90 -9.29
CA THR A 334 3.27 0.18 -8.02
C THR A 334 2.12 -0.81 -7.91
N THR A 335 2.24 -1.79 -7.01
CA THR A 335 1.18 -2.76 -6.72
C THR A 335 1.14 -3.19 -5.26
N ASP A 336 -0.07 -3.38 -4.75
CA ASP A 336 -0.39 -3.97 -3.46
C ASP A 336 -0.55 -5.50 -3.56
N CYS A 337 -0.35 -6.10 -4.75
CA CYS A 337 -0.21 -7.56 -4.87
C CYS A 337 1.03 -8.09 -4.15
N VAL A 338 2.02 -7.23 -3.88
CA VAL A 338 3.15 -7.56 -3.02
C VAL A 338 3.14 -6.59 -1.84
N THR A 339 2.99 -7.14 -0.64
CA THR A 339 3.08 -6.37 0.61
C THR A 339 4.10 -7.00 1.53
N MET A 340 4.60 -6.23 2.50
CA MET A 340 5.60 -6.73 3.42
C MET A 340 5.34 -6.24 4.84
N GLN A 341 5.52 -7.12 5.81
CA GLN A 341 5.55 -6.79 7.23
C GLN A 341 6.99 -6.94 7.73
N ILE A 342 7.51 -5.94 8.44
CA ILE A 342 8.88 -5.95 8.98
C ILE A 342 8.83 -5.73 10.49
N TRP A 343 9.31 -6.69 11.26
CA TRP A 343 9.35 -6.58 12.72
C TRP A 343 10.42 -5.59 13.16
N ARG A 344 10.14 -4.85 14.23
CA ARG A 344 11.10 -3.88 14.79
C ARG A 344 12.25 -4.54 15.56
N ALA A 345 11.97 -5.69 16.17
CA ALA A 345 12.94 -6.43 16.97
C ALA A 345 14.09 -6.94 16.11
N GLU A 346 15.30 -6.96 16.69
CA GLU A 346 16.48 -7.53 16.05
C GLU A 346 16.57 -9.05 16.27
N PRO A 347 17.01 -9.84 15.28
CA PRO A 347 17.28 -9.43 13.89
C PRO A 347 15.99 -9.09 13.13
N GLN A 348 16.03 -8.07 12.25
CA GLN A 348 14.86 -7.66 11.48
C GLN A 348 14.46 -8.74 10.47
N HIS A 349 13.43 -9.50 10.84
CA HIS A 349 12.76 -10.45 9.98
C HIS A 349 11.43 -9.88 9.49
N GLY A 350 10.84 -10.55 8.51
CA GLY A 350 9.65 -10.05 7.83
C GLY A 350 8.83 -11.14 7.19
N VAL A 351 7.62 -10.77 6.77
CA VAL A 351 6.74 -11.63 5.99
C VAL A 351 6.36 -10.86 4.74
N ILE A 352 6.74 -11.41 3.58
CA ILE A 352 6.27 -10.96 2.28
C ILE A 352 4.97 -11.69 1.99
N LYS A 353 3.93 -10.94 1.61
CA LYS A 353 2.68 -11.50 1.11
C LYS A 353 2.56 -11.20 -0.37
N LEU A 354 2.42 -12.26 -1.14
CA LEU A 354 2.32 -12.28 -2.58
C LEU A 354 0.91 -12.73 -2.97
N ARG A 355 0.12 -11.84 -3.55
CA ARG A 355 -1.21 -12.10 -4.08
C ARG A 355 -1.12 -12.34 -5.58
N VAL A 356 -1.57 -13.51 -6.03
CA VAL A 356 -1.52 -13.95 -7.43
C VAL A 356 -2.90 -14.44 -7.87
N GLY A 357 -3.16 -14.40 -9.17
CA GLY A 357 -4.39 -14.95 -9.75
C GLY A 357 -4.58 -16.42 -9.36
N PHE A 358 -5.85 -16.84 -9.22
CA PHE A 358 -6.23 -18.16 -8.70
C PHE A 358 -5.46 -19.34 -9.32
N TYR A 359 -5.45 -19.42 -10.66
CA TYR A 359 -4.79 -20.54 -11.36
C TYR A 359 -3.27 -20.57 -11.18
N ALA A 360 -2.63 -19.40 -11.21
CA ALA A 360 -1.21 -19.30 -10.91
C ALA A 360 -0.92 -19.71 -9.45
N GLY A 361 -1.78 -19.28 -8.52
CA GLY A 361 -1.73 -19.69 -7.11
C GLY A 361 -1.82 -21.20 -6.92
N LEU A 362 -2.75 -21.87 -7.60
CA LEU A 362 -2.90 -23.32 -7.55
C LEU A 362 -1.71 -24.05 -8.17
N SER A 363 -1.19 -23.54 -9.30
CA SER A 363 0.01 -24.09 -9.94
C SER A 363 1.23 -24.00 -9.03
N LEU A 364 1.44 -22.83 -8.40
CA LEU A 364 2.52 -22.60 -7.43
C LEU A 364 2.34 -23.50 -6.20
N ALA A 365 1.11 -23.65 -5.69
CA ALA A 365 0.83 -24.56 -4.59
C ALA A 365 1.22 -26.00 -4.95
N ASN A 366 0.79 -26.49 -6.11
CA ASN A 366 1.14 -27.84 -6.56
C ASN A 366 2.66 -28.03 -6.67
N ALA A 367 3.40 -27.02 -7.16
CA ALA A 367 4.86 -27.09 -7.21
C ALA A 367 5.50 -27.13 -5.81
N LEU A 368 5.00 -26.32 -4.87
CA LEU A 368 5.57 -26.19 -3.52
C LEU A 368 5.27 -27.38 -2.60
N TYR A 369 4.11 -28.03 -2.77
CA TYR A 369 3.63 -29.08 -1.87
C TYR A 369 3.46 -30.45 -2.53
N ALA A 370 3.89 -30.63 -3.79
CA ALA A 370 3.90 -31.95 -4.41
C ALA A 370 4.77 -32.91 -3.60
N GLU A 371 4.28 -34.14 -3.42
CA GLU A 371 5.08 -35.22 -2.86
C GLU A 371 6.28 -35.46 -3.76
N THR A 372 7.49 -35.27 -3.22
CA THR A 372 8.70 -35.69 -3.90
C THR A 372 8.66 -37.20 -4.02
N THR A 373 8.32 -37.69 -5.21
CA THR A 373 8.43 -39.11 -5.49
C THR A 373 9.90 -39.46 -5.32
N PRO A 374 10.28 -40.33 -4.37
CA PRO A 374 11.68 -40.66 -4.17
C PRO A 374 12.21 -41.15 -5.51
N ALA A 375 13.21 -40.46 -6.05
CA ALA A 375 13.87 -40.87 -7.28
C ALA A 375 14.33 -42.31 -7.05
N ASN A 376 13.67 -43.25 -7.72
CA ASN A 376 13.91 -44.67 -7.55
C ASN A 376 15.42 -44.91 -7.56
N SER A 377 15.89 -45.46 -6.45
CA SER A 377 17.22 -46.05 -6.31
C SER A 377 17.39 -47.16 -7.35
N THR A 378 17.80 -46.78 -8.56
CA THR A 378 18.32 -47.69 -9.59
C THR A 378 19.83 -47.75 -9.51
#